data_AF-A0A7C0VSY3-F1
#
_entry.id   AF-A0A7C0VSY3-F1
#
_cell.length_a   1.000
_cell.length_b   1.000
_cell.length_c   1.000
_cell.angle_alpha   90.00
_cell.angle_beta   90.00
_cell.angle_gamma   90.00
#
_symmetry.space_group_name_H-M   'P 1'
#
loop_
_entity.id
_entity.type
_entity.pdbx_description
1 polymer ?
#
loop_
_entity_poly.entity_id
_entity_poly.type
_entity_poly.pdbx_seq_one_letter_code
_entity_poly.pdbx_strand_id
1 'polypeptide(L)'
;VLQMNVPLIERIAKALYKGTVALTNGWPIGDGIGAYVAAKLIGNKKVKEIEEDTIFAKRKIKGVDCIIIKAKGPGGRTGRPGKAVEKILKRERVKKIITIDAATKLEGEKTGVVAEGVGVAIGGIGVEKNYIEEVAIKKNIPMDSIIIKMSQEEAVTPMKKSILNAADEAIKAVERSLEGVGKRGKVIIVGVGNTCGIGNNAKELEKTDRIIRKVLRKLKRR
;
A
#
# COMPACT_ATOMS: atom_id res chain seq x y z
N VAL A 1 -8.49 37.42 1.30
CA VAL A 1 -8.56 36.04 0.73
C VAL A 1 -7.16 35.43 0.53
N LEU A 2 -6.22 36.09 -0.16
CA LEU A 2 -4.85 35.57 -0.33
C LEU A 2 -4.10 35.34 0.99
N GLN A 3 -4.13 36.32 1.92
CA GLN A 3 -3.41 36.24 3.20
C GLN A 3 -3.86 35.09 4.11
N MET A 4 -5.13 34.64 4.00
CA MET A 4 -5.66 33.48 4.74
C MET A 4 -5.19 32.14 4.16
N ASN A 5 -4.85 32.08 2.87
CA ASN A 5 -4.41 30.86 2.21
C ASN A 5 -2.89 30.63 2.28
N VAL A 6 -2.11 31.67 2.61
CA VAL A 6 -0.64 31.58 2.70
C VAL A 6 -0.15 30.40 3.56
N PRO A 7 -0.70 30.14 4.76
CA PRO A 7 -0.23 29.02 5.58
C PRO A 7 -0.48 27.65 4.93
N LEU A 8 -1.61 27.50 4.22
CA LEU A 8 -1.94 26.27 3.51
C LEU A 8 -1.00 26.05 2.31
N ILE A 9 -0.76 27.11 1.53
CA ILE A 9 0.17 27.08 0.39
C ILE A 9 1.58 26.74 0.87
N GLU A 10 2.03 27.35 1.96
CA GLU A 10 3.35 27.08 2.54
C GLU A 10 3.49 25.62 3.00
N ARG A 11 2.44 25.06 3.64
CA ARG A 11 2.41 23.65 4.03
C ARG A 11 2.56 22.73 2.81
N ILE A 12 1.79 22.97 1.75
CA ILE A 12 1.83 22.19 0.51
C ILE A 12 3.21 22.32 -0.14
N ALA A 13 3.74 23.54 -0.27
CA ALA A 13 5.06 23.79 -0.85
C ALA A 13 6.19 23.07 -0.09
N LYS A 14 6.17 23.11 1.25
CA LYS A 14 7.11 22.37 2.10
C LYS A 14 6.97 20.86 1.93
N ALA A 15 5.74 20.35 1.82
CA ALA A 15 5.47 18.92 1.61
C ALA A 15 6.00 18.45 0.26
N LEU A 16 5.73 19.19 -0.81
CA LEU A 16 6.23 18.91 -2.16
C LEU A 16 7.76 18.97 -2.21
N TYR A 17 8.38 19.99 -1.62
CA TYR A 17 9.85 20.08 -1.55
C TYR A 17 10.46 18.86 -0.85
N LYS A 18 9.93 18.49 0.31
CA LYS A 18 10.36 17.29 1.06
C LYS A 18 10.11 16.00 0.27
N GLY A 19 9.01 15.92 -0.47
CA GLY A 19 8.68 14.79 -1.34
C GLY A 19 9.64 14.66 -2.52
N THR A 20 9.97 15.76 -3.19
CA THR A 20 11.00 15.79 -4.25
C THR A 20 12.33 15.30 -3.70
N VAL A 21 12.76 15.81 -2.55
CA VAL A 21 13.99 15.34 -1.89
C VAL A 21 13.90 13.83 -1.59
N ALA A 22 12.76 13.35 -1.10
CA ALA A 22 12.56 11.92 -0.82
C ALA A 22 12.72 11.07 -2.09
N LEU A 23 12.00 11.43 -3.15
CA LEU A 23 11.99 10.69 -4.41
C LEU A 23 13.37 10.70 -5.09
N THR A 24 14.03 11.87 -5.16
CA THR A 24 15.39 11.99 -5.72
C THR A 24 16.41 11.13 -4.97
N ASN A 25 16.26 10.99 -3.66
CA ASN A 25 17.17 10.18 -2.83
C ASN A 25 16.72 8.71 -2.68
N GLY A 26 15.63 8.29 -3.33
CA GLY A 26 15.10 6.93 -3.22
C GLY A 26 14.56 6.60 -1.82
N TRP A 27 14.10 7.59 -1.06
CA TRP A 27 13.55 7.39 0.28
C TRP A 27 12.08 6.98 0.21
N PRO A 28 11.64 5.99 1.00
CA PRO A 28 10.22 5.66 1.13
C PRO A 28 9.40 6.85 1.59
N ILE A 29 8.27 7.07 0.92
CA ILE A 29 7.26 8.08 1.26
C ILE A 29 6.05 7.44 1.94
N GLY A 30 5.21 8.22 2.61
CA GLY A 30 4.05 7.71 3.35
C GLY A 30 3.09 6.89 2.50
N ASP A 31 2.82 7.31 1.27
CA ASP A 31 1.95 6.63 0.30
C ASP A 31 2.36 5.17 0.04
N GLY A 32 3.67 4.87 0.15
CA GLY A 32 4.19 3.53 -0.08
C GLY A 32 3.83 2.48 0.98
N ILE A 33 3.09 2.83 2.05
CA ILE A 33 2.85 1.90 3.15
C ILE A 33 2.08 0.64 2.75
N GLY A 34 1.08 0.73 1.85
CA GLY A 34 0.35 -0.46 1.38
C GLY A 34 1.27 -1.39 0.58
N ALA A 35 2.08 -0.81 -0.30
CA ALA A 35 3.15 -1.49 -1.00
C ALA A 35 4.20 -2.13 -0.07
N TYR A 36 4.53 -1.51 1.06
CA TYR A 36 5.42 -2.05 2.10
C TYR A 36 4.77 -3.24 2.82
N VAL A 37 3.51 -3.12 3.22
CA VAL A 37 2.75 -4.21 3.87
C VAL A 37 2.67 -5.43 2.96
N ALA A 38 2.36 -5.24 1.67
CA ALA A 38 2.36 -6.35 0.70
C ALA A 38 3.74 -7.01 0.57
N ALA A 39 4.84 -6.24 0.52
CA ALA A 39 6.18 -6.80 0.49
C ALA A 39 6.52 -7.63 1.74
N LYS A 40 6.05 -7.19 2.93
CA LYS A 40 6.19 -7.93 4.19
C LYS A 40 5.35 -9.23 4.18
N LEU A 41 4.14 -9.17 3.64
CA LEU A 41 3.28 -10.35 3.43
C LEU A 41 3.86 -11.33 2.40
N ILE A 42 4.60 -10.88 1.39
CA ILE A 42 5.28 -11.78 0.43
C ILE A 42 6.33 -12.66 1.13
N GLY A 43 7.01 -12.14 2.15
CA GLY A 43 8.04 -12.88 2.88
C GLY A 43 9.24 -13.18 1.97
N ASN A 44 9.75 -14.41 2.01
CA ASN A 44 10.89 -14.86 1.18
C ASN A 44 10.45 -15.57 -0.11
N LYS A 45 9.19 -15.38 -0.54
CA LYS A 45 8.67 -16.05 -1.75
C LYS A 45 9.17 -15.37 -3.02
N LYS A 46 9.34 -16.17 -4.07
CA LYS A 46 9.73 -15.68 -5.41
C LYS A 46 8.60 -14.82 -5.97
N VAL A 47 8.94 -13.60 -6.33
CA VAL A 47 8.05 -12.65 -7.02
C VAL A 47 8.08 -12.92 -8.52
N LYS A 48 6.95 -12.71 -9.19
CA LYS A 48 6.82 -12.78 -10.65
C LYS A 48 6.10 -11.54 -11.14
N GLU A 49 6.47 -11.05 -12.32
CA GLU A 49 5.79 -9.95 -12.98
C GLU A 49 4.52 -10.49 -13.68
N ILE A 50 3.42 -9.73 -13.60
CA ILE A 50 2.12 -10.10 -14.19
C ILE A 50 1.58 -9.04 -15.15
N GLU A 51 1.93 -7.79 -14.88
CA GLU A 51 1.61 -6.63 -15.69
C GLU A 51 2.77 -5.64 -15.58
N GLU A 52 2.81 -4.67 -16.49
CA GLU A 52 3.76 -3.55 -16.45
C GLU A 52 3.87 -2.97 -15.02
N ASP A 53 5.10 -2.97 -14.49
CA ASP A 53 5.45 -2.47 -13.16
C ASP A 53 4.63 -3.10 -12.01
N THR A 54 4.09 -4.30 -12.20
CA THR A 54 3.25 -4.99 -11.22
C THR A 54 3.69 -6.43 -11.02
N ILE A 55 3.98 -6.77 -9.77
CA ILE A 55 4.44 -8.09 -9.37
C ILE A 55 3.40 -8.79 -8.50
N PHE A 56 3.49 -10.12 -8.46
CA PHE A 56 2.75 -10.93 -7.51
C PHE A 56 3.62 -12.04 -6.91
N ALA A 57 3.20 -12.55 -5.76
CA ALA A 57 3.70 -13.79 -5.18
C ALA A 57 2.54 -14.62 -4.63
N LYS A 58 2.75 -15.94 -4.57
CA LYS A 58 1.82 -16.88 -3.93
C LYS A 58 2.37 -17.27 -2.57
N ARG A 59 1.57 -17.14 -1.52
CA ARG A 59 1.93 -17.53 -0.15
C ARG A 59 0.69 -18.03 0.60
N LYS A 60 0.89 -19.04 1.44
CA LYS A 60 -0.13 -19.49 2.39
C LYS A 60 -0.04 -18.67 3.68
N ILE A 61 -1.14 -18.03 4.09
CA ILE A 61 -1.25 -17.22 5.31
C ILE A 61 -2.40 -17.79 6.14
N LYS A 62 -2.17 -18.12 7.41
CA LYS A 62 -3.17 -18.79 8.30
C LYS A 62 -3.89 -19.98 7.63
N GLY A 63 -3.19 -20.73 6.76
CA GLY A 63 -3.76 -21.88 6.04
C GLY A 63 -4.56 -21.55 4.78
N VAL A 64 -4.73 -20.27 4.44
CA VAL A 64 -5.42 -19.78 3.22
C VAL A 64 -4.40 -19.49 2.13
N ASP A 65 -4.67 -19.91 0.89
CA ASP A 65 -3.82 -19.61 -0.26
C ASP A 65 -4.04 -18.17 -0.74
N CYS A 66 -3.04 -17.32 -0.55
CA CYS A 66 -3.08 -15.91 -0.91
C CYS A 66 -2.22 -15.62 -2.15
N ILE A 67 -2.74 -14.75 -3.02
CA ILE A 67 -2.02 -14.13 -4.13
C ILE A 67 -1.82 -12.66 -3.78
N ILE A 68 -0.58 -12.30 -3.45
CA ILE A 68 -0.24 -10.95 -3.01
C ILE A 68 0.28 -10.18 -4.23
N ILE A 69 -0.30 -9.01 -4.50
CA ILE A 69 0.00 -8.13 -5.63
C ILE A 69 0.52 -6.81 -5.09
N LYS A 70 1.53 -6.25 -5.74
CA LYS A 70 1.99 -4.87 -5.50
C LYS A 70 2.68 -4.32 -6.73
N ALA A 71 2.87 -3.00 -6.78
CA ALA A 71 3.81 -2.40 -7.73
C ALA A 71 5.23 -2.93 -7.54
N LYS A 72 6.00 -3.01 -8.63
CA LYS A 72 7.41 -3.42 -8.66
C LYS A 72 8.27 -2.35 -7.99
N GLY A 73 9.15 -2.75 -7.09
CA GLY A 73 10.06 -1.86 -6.38
C GLY A 73 11.52 -2.36 -6.37
N PRO A 74 12.45 -1.57 -5.82
CA PRO A 74 12.29 -0.14 -5.56
C PRO A 74 12.25 0.66 -6.87
N GLY A 75 11.57 1.81 -6.84
CA GLY A 75 11.40 2.74 -7.97
C GLY A 75 10.06 3.44 -7.85
N GLY A 76 9.93 4.72 -8.18
CA GLY A 76 8.73 5.53 -7.93
C GLY A 76 7.47 5.15 -8.73
N ARG A 77 7.10 3.86 -8.73
CA ARG A 77 6.02 3.26 -9.52
C ARG A 77 4.79 3.04 -8.66
N THR A 78 3.62 3.08 -9.29
CA THR A 78 2.32 2.72 -8.70
C THR A 78 1.74 1.44 -9.31
N GLY A 79 2.31 0.97 -10.45
CA GLY A 79 1.88 -0.24 -11.14
C GLY A 79 0.48 -0.13 -11.77
N ARG A 80 -0.08 -1.29 -12.13
CA ARG A 80 -1.41 -1.48 -12.70
C ARG A 80 -2.14 -2.63 -11.97
N PRO A 81 -2.44 -2.45 -10.67
CA PRO A 81 -3.03 -3.49 -9.84
C PRO A 81 -4.37 -4.03 -10.38
N GLY A 82 -5.22 -3.19 -10.96
CA GLY A 82 -6.52 -3.59 -11.52
C GLY A 82 -6.40 -4.56 -12.69
N LYS A 83 -5.50 -4.28 -13.65
CA LYS A 83 -5.20 -5.22 -14.75
C LYS A 83 -4.58 -6.52 -14.23
N ALA A 84 -3.70 -6.44 -13.22
CA ALA A 84 -3.12 -7.62 -12.59
C ALA A 84 -4.17 -8.51 -11.91
N VAL A 85 -5.12 -7.89 -11.18
CA VAL A 85 -6.27 -8.59 -10.57
C VAL A 85 -7.12 -9.26 -11.65
N GLU A 86 -7.46 -8.55 -12.73
CA GLU A 86 -8.24 -9.11 -13.84
C GLU A 86 -7.57 -10.35 -14.44
N LYS A 87 -6.25 -10.29 -14.72
CA LYS A 87 -5.46 -11.43 -15.23
C LYS A 87 -5.48 -12.63 -14.29
N ILE A 88 -5.43 -12.42 -12.97
CA ILE A 88 -5.52 -13.50 -11.98
C ILE A 88 -6.92 -14.09 -11.95
N LEU A 89 -7.95 -13.24 -11.95
CA LEU A 89 -9.35 -13.68 -11.91
C LEU A 89 -9.77 -14.48 -13.14
N LYS A 90 -9.06 -14.36 -14.28
CA LYS A 90 -9.25 -15.21 -15.46
C LYS A 90 -8.67 -16.62 -15.30
N ARG A 91 -7.67 -16.81 -14.42
CA ARG A 91 -6.90 -18.07 -14.29
C ARG A 91 -7.16 -18.82 -12.99
N GLU A 92 -7.65 -18.13 -11.96
CA GLU A 92 -7.70 -18.63 -10.60
C GLU A 92 -9.08 -18.40 -9.99
N ARG A 93 -9.57 -19.38 -9.21
CA ARG A 93 -10.80 -19.22 -8.44
C ARG A 93 -10.51 -18.41 -7.17
N VAL A 94 -10.93 -17.15 -7.18
CA VAL A 94 -10.77 -16.21 -6.08
C VAL A 94 -12.07 -16.07 -5.31
N LYS A 95 -11.96 -16.05 -3.99
CA LYS A 95 -13.10 -15.93 -3.07
C LYS A 95 -13.24 -14.55 -2.44
N LYS A 96 -12.16 -13.80 -2.38
CA LYS A 96 -12.11 -12.51 -1.69
C LYS A 96 -10.95 -11.69 -2.23
N ILE A 97 -11.12 -10.38 -2.29
CA ILE A 97 -10.06 -9.42 -2.59
C ILE A 97 -9.90 -8.52 -1.36
N ILE A 98 -8.67 -8.33 -0.90
CA ILE A 98 -8.33 -7.44 0.19
C ILE A 98 -7.41 -6.37 -0.37
N THR A 99 -7.78 -5.10 -0.23
CA THR A 99 -6.97 -3.96 -0.66
C THR A 99 -6.33 -3.30 0.55
N ILE A 100 -5.05 -2.93 0.43
CA ILE A 100 -4.28 -2.26 1.47
C ILE A 100 -3.74 -0.98 0.87
N ASP A 101 -4.22 0.17 1.35
CA ASP A 101 -3.83 1.48 0.80
C ASP A 101 -3.60 2.52 1.90
N ALA A 102 -2.90 3.59 1.52
CA ALA A 102 -2.86 4.83 2.28
C ALA A 102 -4.11 5.67 1.94
N ALA A 103 -4.80 6.21 2.95
CA ALA A 103 -5.83 7.22 2.68
C ALA A 103 -5.74 8.40 3.64
N THR A 104 -6.30 9.51 3.17
CA THR A 104 -6.34 10.76 3.92
C THR A 104 -7.09 10.57 5.24
N LYS A 105 -6.45 10.99 6.33
CA LYS A 105 -7.02 11.06 7.67
C LYS A 105 -7.90 12.30 7.82
N LEU A 106 -8.91 12.23 8.68
CA LEU A 106 -9.61 13.41 9.16
C LEU A 106 -8.72 14.21 10.13
N GLU A 107 -9.01 15.49 10.34
CA GLU A 107 -8.15 16.37 11.16
C GLU A 107 -7.94 15.83 12.58
N GLY A 108 -9.00 15.31 13.21
CA GLY A 108 -8.96 14.71 14.54
C GLY A 108 -8.38 13.28 14.60
N GLU A 109 -8.17 12.61 13.47
CA GLU A 109 -7.61 11.26 13.45
C GLU A 109 -6.08 11.27 13.64
N LYS A 110 -5.55 10.28 14.34
CA LYS A 110 -4.11 10.11 14.50
C LYS A 110 -3.50 9.47 13.23
N THR A 111 -2.31 9.93 12.85
CA THR A 111 -1.54 9.31 11.77
C THR A 111 -1.13 7.88 12.15
N GLY A 112 -1.29 6.95 11.21
CA GLY A 112 -0.98 5.53 11.38
C GLY A 112 -2.12 4.71 11.99
N VAL A 113 -3.32 5.29 12.15
CA VAL A 113 -4.52 4.52 12.49
C VAL A 113 -4.86 3.59 11.32
N VAL A 114 -5.11 2.32 11.62
CA VAL A 114 -5.59 1.32 10.66
C VAL A 114 -7.10 1.26 10.77
N ALA A 115 -7.79 1.42 9.65
CA ALA A 115 -9.22 1.27 9.54
C ALA A 115 -9.55 0.11 8.58
N GLU A 116 -10.55 -0.69 8.93
CA GLU A 116 -11.06 -1.81 8.13
C GLU A 116 -12.43 -1.42 7.55
N GLY A 117 -12.68 -1.79 6.30
CA GLY A 117 -13.93 -1.49 5.62
C GLY A 117 -14.27 -2.48 4.52
N VAL A 118 -15.46 -2.35 3.95
CA VAL A 118 -15.93 -3.16 2.81
C VAL A 118 -15.77 -2.36 1.51
N GLY A 119 -15.39 -3.03 0.42
CA GLY A 119 -15.15 -2.43 -0.89
C GLY A 119 -13.68 -2.18 -1.20
N VAL A 120 -13.42 -1.36 -2.22
CA VAL A 120 -12.06 -0.97 -2.63
C VAL A 120 -11.78 0.47 -2.20
N ALA A 121 -10.75 0.64 -1.37
CA ALA A 121 -10.23 1.94 -1.01
C ALA A 121 -8.88 2.13 -1.70
N ILE A 122 -8.91 2.72 -2.91
CA ILE A 122 -7.71 3.09 -3.65
C ILE A 122 -7.77 4.59 -3.96
N GLY A 123 -6.74 5.33 -3.57
CA GLY A 123 -6.58 6.75 -3.87
C GLY A 123 -6.32 7.06 -5.35
N GLY A 124 -6.45 8.34 -5.71
CA GLY A 124 -6.18 8.86 -7.06
C GLY A 124 -7.43 9.03 -7.94
N ILE A 125 -7.23 9.10 -9.26
CA ILE A 125 -8.30 9.37 -10.25
C ILE A 125 -9.35 8.24 -10.39
N GLY A 126 -9.26 7.18 -9.58
CA GLY A 126 -10.27 6.11 -9.52
C GLY A 126 -10.16 5.04 -10.60
N VAL A 127 -9.23 5.12 -11.56
CA VAL A 127 -9.12 4.14 -12.66
C VAL A 127 -8.87 2.72 -12.14
N GLU A 128 -7.88 2.54 -11.27
CA GLU A 128 -7.54 1.22 -10.71
C GLU A 128 -8.65 0.70 -9.78
N LYS A 129 -9.29 1.60 -9.01
CA LYS A 129 -10.45 1.28 -8.16
C LYS A 129 -11.59 0.71 -9.00
N ASN A 130 -12.01 1.46 -10.03
CA ASN A 130 -13.12 1.07 -10.90
C ASN A 130 -12.84 -0.27 -11.58
N TYR A 131 -11.61 -0.51 -12.04
CA TYR A 131 -11.24 -1.78 -12.67
C TYR A 131 -11.38 -2.97 -11.71
N ILE A 132 -10.94 -2.83 -10.46
CA ILE A 132 -11.06 -3.91 -9.46
C ILE A 132 -12.52 -4.12 -9.09
N GLU A 133 -13.26 -3.05 -8.80
CA GLU A 133 -14.68 -3.12 -8.41
C GLU A 133 -15.53 -3.76 -9.51
N GLU A 134 -15.39 -3.31 -10.77
CA GLU A 134 -16.16 -3.88 -11.88
C GLU A 134 -15.92 -5.38 -12.05
N VAL A 135 -14.66 -5.81 -12.02
CA VAL A 135 -14.33 -7.23 -12.23
C VAL A 135 -14.75 -8.08 -11.03
N ALA A 136 -14.66 -7.55 -9.81
CA ALA A 136 -15.11 -8.21 -8.60
C ALA A 136 -16.65 -8.37 -8.56
N ILE A 137 -17.38 -7.31 -8.89
CA ILE A 137 -18.85 -7.31 -8.95
C ILE A 137 -19.34 -8.31 -10.01
N LYS A 138 -18.76 -8.28 -11.22
CA LYS A 138 -19.10 -9.23 -12.31
C LYS A 138 -18.93 -10.70 -11.90
N LYS A 139 -18.07 -10.99 -10.92
CA LYS A 139 -17.78 -12.34 -10.42
C LYS A 139 -18.36 -12.61 -9.01
N ASN A 140 -19.13 -11.68 -8.46
CA ASN A 140 -19.69 -11.71 -7.11
C ASN A 140 -18.64 -12.04 -6.03
N ILE A 141 -17.48 -11.37 -6.10
CA ILE A 141 -16.36 -11.56 -5.17
C ILE A 141 -16.42 -10.48 -4.09
N PRO A 142 -16.52 -10.83 -2.80
CA PRO A 142 -16.46 -9.86 -1.71
C PRO A 142 -15.10 -9.15 -1.66
N MET A 143 -15.14 -7.87 -1.29
CA MET A 143 -13.99 -7.00 -1.23
C MET A 143 -13.88 -6.36 0.15
N ASP A 144 -12.70 -6.42 0.73
CA ASP A 144 -12.36 -5.70 1.95
C ASP A 144 -11.27 -4.67 1.66
N SER A 145 -11.27 -3.60 2.45
CA SER A 145 -10.26 -2.56 2.41
C SER A 145 -9.63 -2.37 3.79
N ILE A 146 -8.33 -2.18 3.80
CA ILE A 146 -7.51 -1.86 4.96
C ILE A 146 -6.79 -0.56 4.65
N ILE A 147 -7.14 0.47 5.40
CA ILE A 147 -6.69 1.84 5.15
C ILE A 147 -5.75 2.26 6.26
N ILE A 148 -4.58 2.77 5.89
CA ILE A 148 -3.64 3.37 6.83
C ILE A 148 -3.77 4.89 6.71
N LYS A 149 -4.29 5.51 7.78
CA LYS A 149 -4.66 6.92 7.82
C LYS A 149 -3.44 7.83 7.95
N MET A 150 -3.31 8.80 7.06
CA MET A 150 -2.25 9.82 7.09
C MET A 150 -2.72 11.14 6.46
N SER A 151 -2.03 12.24 6.71
CA SER A 151 -2.33 13.50 6.01
C SER A 151 -1.84 13.47 4.56
N GLN A 152 -2.34 14.37 3.71
CA GLN A 152 -1.86 14.48 2.33
C GLN A 152 -0.37 14.83 2.26
N GLU A 153 0.13 15.64 3.19
CA GLU A 153 1.55 15.95 3.28
C GLU A 153 2.37 14.72 3.68
N GLU A 154 1.84 13.89 4.58
CA GLU A 154 2.49 12.65 4.99
C GLU A 154 2.59 11.63 3.86
N ALA A 155 1.60 11.60 2.96
CA ALA A 155 1.61 10.71 1.80
C ALA A 155 2.81 10.98 0.87
N VAL A 156 3.15 12.26 0.65
CA VAL A 156 4.22 12.67 -0.28
C VAL A 156 5.59 12.85 0.38
N THR A 157 5.65 12.97 1.71
CA THR A 157 6.90 13.19 2.46
C THR A 157 7.53 11.86 2.92
N PRO A 158 8.81 11.85 3.38
CA PRO A 158 9.42 10.64 3.88
C PRO A 158 8.59 9.95 4.97
N MET A 159 8.47 8.63 4.87
CA MET A 159 7.61 7.81 5.71
C MET A 159 7.92 8.02 7.21
N LYS A 160 6.90 8.46 7.96
CA LYS A 160 7.01 8.66 9.41
C LYS A 160 7.04 7.34 10.15
N LYS A 161 7.63 7.35 11.35
CA LYS A 161 7.66 6.18 12.26
C LYS A 161 6.26 5.68 12.61
N SER A 162 5.29 6.58 12.80
CA SER A 162 3.89 6.22 13.09
C SER A 162 3.26 5.41 11.95
N ILE A 163 3.51 5.79 10.69
CA ILE A 163 3.03 5.08 9.49
C ILE A 163 3.72 3.72 9.37
N LEU A 164 5.04 3.65 9.58
CA LEU A 164 5.76 2.38 9.56
C LEU A 164 5.26 1.41 10.63
N ASN A 165 5.01 1.90 11.84
CA ASN A 165 4.48 1.08 12.94
C ASN A 165 3.07 0.54 12.65
N ALA A 166 2.29 1.21 11.80
CA ALA A 166 0.96 0.75 11.38
C ALA A 166 1.03 -0.53 10.51
N ALA A 167 2.18 -0.86 9.93
CA ALA A 167 2.33 -2.04 9.08
C ALA A 167 1.99 -3.34 9.83
N ASP A 168 2.36 -3.46 11.10
CA ASP A 168 2.08 -4.65 11.90
C ASP A 168 0.58 -4.79 12.20
N GLU A 169 -0.10 -3.68 12.48
CA GLU A 169 -1.54 -3.69 12.69
C GLU A 169 -2.30 -3.95 11.38
N ALA A 170 -1.82 -3.43 10.24
CA ALA A 170 -2.39 -3.73 8.93
C ALA A 170 -2.25 -5.21 8.57
N ILE A 171 -1.15 -5.87 8.94
CA ILE A 171 -0.99 -7.32 8.76
C ILE A 171 -2.00 -8.08 9.62
N LYS A 172 -2.19 -7.67 10.88
CA LYS A 172 -3.22 -8.26 11.75
C LYS A 172 -4.63 -8.07 11.17
N ALA A 173 -4.93 -6.91 10.61
CA ALA A 173 -6.20 -6.66 9.91
C ALA A 173 -6.39 -7.58 8.70
N VAL A 174 -5.35 -7.79 7.89
CA VAL A 174 -5.39 -8.78 6.79
C VAL A 174 -5.67 -10.17 7.35
N GLU A 175 -4.98 -10.54 8.42
CA GLU A 175 -5.15 -11.84 9.06
C GLU A 175 -6.56 -12.04 9.63
N ARG A 176 -7.20 -11.00 10.19
CA ARG A 176 -8.60 -11.01 10.62
C ARG A 176 -9.55 -11.16 9.44
N SER A 177 -9.31 -10.42 8.35
CA SER A 177 -10.11 -10.51 7.11
C SER A 177 -10.03 -11.89 6.43
N LEU A 178 -8.96 -12.65 6.67
CA LEU A 178 -8.82 -14.04 6.21
C LEU A 178 -9.58 -15.06 7.06
N GLU A 179 -10.02 -14.70 8.27
CA GLU A 179 -10.80 -15.59 9.14
C GLU A 179 -12.16 -15.89 8.49
N GLY A 180 -12.57 -17.16 8.53
CA GLY A 180 -13.85 -17.60 7.93
C GLY A 180 -13.87 -17.80 6.41
N VAL A 181 -12.84 -17.41 5.65
CA VAL A 181 -12.79 -17.62 4.16
C VAL A 181 -12.75 -19.11 3.78
N GLY A 182 -12.20 -19.95 4.68
CA GLY A 182 -12.03 -21.38 4.51
C GLY A 182 -10.82 -21.77 3.63
N LYS A 183 -10.55 -23.07 3.51
CA LYS A 183 -9.33 -23.60 2.86
C LYS A 183 -9.44 -23.81 1.34
N ARG A 184 -10.64 -23.71 0.77
CA ARG A 184 -10.87 -23.89 -0.68
C ARG A 184 -10.93 -22.53 -1.36
N GLY A 185 -10.20 -22.33 -2.46
CA GLY A 185 -10.16 -21.05 -3.19
C GLY A 185 -9.07 -20.11 -2.68
N LYS A 186 -8.78 -19.05 -3.45
CA LYS A 186 -7.68 -18.12 -3.18
C LYS A 186 -8.17 -16.75 -2.75
N VAL A 187 -7.35 -16.04 -1.99
CA VAL A 187 -7.58 -14.62 -1.64
C VAL A 187 -6.56 -13.77 -2.36
N ILE A 188 -6.99 -12.72 -3.04
CA ILE A 188 -6.09 -11.71 -3.57
C ILE A 188 -5.85 -10.65 -2.50
N ILE A 189 -4.60 -10.28 -2.27
CA ILE A 189 -4.23 -9.15 -1.41
C ILE A 189 -3.49 -8.14 -2.28
N VAL A 190 -3.99 -6.92 -2.39
CA VAL A 190 -3.41 -5.86 -3.23
C VAL A 190 -2.83 -4.77 -2.32
N GLY A 191 -1.51 -4.65 -2.29
CA GLY A 191 -0.84 -3.51 -1.65
C GLY A 191 -0.64 -2.39 -2.65
N VAL A 192 -1.32 -1.28 -2.41
CA VAL A 192 -1.29 -0.07 -3.24
C VAL A 192 -0.34 0.95 -2.63
N GLY A 193 0.21 1.82 -3.47
CA GLY A 193 1.12 2.88 -3.07
C GLY A 193 2.44 2.87 -3.83
N ASN A 194 3.11 4.01 -3.80
CA ASN A 194 4.39 4.23 -4.46
C ASN A 194 5.51 3.32 -3.93
N THR A 195 6.34 2.77 -4.81
CA THR A 195 7.44 1.85 -4.44
C THR A 195 8.83 2.49 -4.35
N CYS A 196 8.92 3.81 -4.27
CA CYS A 196 10.19 4.49 -4.04
C CYS A 196 10.84 4.02 -2.73
N GLY A 197 12.08 3.52 -2.81
CA GLY A 197 12.79 2.96 -1.66
C GLY A 197 12.21 1.68 -1.04
N ILE A 198 11.14 1.11 -1.61
CA ILE A 198 10.45 -0.08 -1.06
C ILE A 198 10.79 -1.32 -1.90
N GLY A 199 11.34 -2.34 -1.23
CA GLY A 199 11.65 -3.63 -1.84
C GLY A 199 10.42 -4.47 -2.21
N ASN A 200 10.63 -5.53 -2.99
CA ASN A 200 9.57 -6.43 -3.45
C ASN A 200 9.17 -7.50 -2.43
N ASN A 201 10.05 -7.82 -1.47
CA ASN A 201 9.91 -8.94 -0.56
C ASN A 201 10.60 -8.64 0.77
N ALA A 202 10.43 -9.50 1.78
CA ALA A 202 10.95 -9.25 3.13
C ALA A 202 12.48 -9.08 3.17
N LYS A 203 13.22 -9.83 2.35
CA LYS A 203 14.69 -9.71 2.26
C LYS A 203 15.12 -8.33 1.74
N GLU A 204 14.42 -7.80 0.74
CA GLU A 204 14.69 -6.47 0.21
C GLU A 204 14.23 -5.36 1.17
N LEU A 205 13.18 -5.62 1.97
CA LEU A 205 12.73 -4.67 2.99
C LEU A 205 13.78 -4.40 4.09
N GLU A 206 14.74 -5.29 4.33
CA GLU A 206 15.84 -4.99 5.27
C GLU A 206 16.63 -3.74 4.84
N LYS A 207 16.80 -3.55 3.52
CA LYS A 207 17.43 -2.33 2.98
C LYS A 207 16.51 -1.13 3.14
N THR A 208 15.22 -1.30 2.85
CA THR A 208 14.18 -0.28 3.05
C THR A 208 14.17 0.21 4.50
N ASP A 209 14.15 -0.69 5.48
CA ASP A 209 14.14 -0.35 6.91
C ASP A 209 15.40 0.40 7.35
N ARG A 210 16.57 0.02 6.82
CA ARG A 210 17.83 0.76 7.05
C ARG A 210 17.74 2.18 6.52
N ILE A 211 17.19 2.37 5.32
CA ILE A 211 16.98 3.69 4.72
C ILE A 211 16.01 4.51 5.60
N ILE A 212 14.86 3.96 5.95
CA ILE A 212 13.86 4.65 6.79
C ILE A 212 14.49 5.07 8.13
N ARG A 213 15.21 4.18 8.82
CA ARG A 213 15.89 4.51 10.09
C ARG A 213 16.92 5.64 9.93
N LYS A 214 17.69 5.63 8.83
CA LYS A 214 18.68 6.69 8.54
C LYS A 214 17.99 8.03 8.28
N VAL A 215 16.90 8.04 7.50
CA VAL A 215 16.11 9.24 7.19
C VAL A 215 15.46 9.80 8.44
N LEU A 216 14.83 8.96 9.27
CA LEU A 216 14.23 9.39 10.54
C LEU A 216 15.26 10.01 11.49
N ARG A 217 16.50 9.48 11.54
CA ARG A 217 17.59 10.10 12.33
C ARG A 217 18.01 11.45 11.76
N LYS A 218 18.10 11.58 10.43
CA LYS A 218 18.46 12.84 9.75
C LYS A 218 17.41 13.92 9.97
N LEU A 219 16.13 13.56 9.94
CA LEU A 219 15.00 14.48 10.14
C LEU A 219 14.82 14.91 11.61
N LYS A 220 15.32 14.15 12.59
CA LYS A 220 15.33 14.55 14.01
C LYS A 220 16.46 15.52 14.37
N ARG A 221 17.50 15.60 13.54
CA ARG A 221 18.68 16.46 13.75
C ARG A 221 18.56 17.82 13.06
N ARG A 222 17.47 18.04 12.33
CA ARG A 222 17.11 19.28 11.65
C ARG A 222 15.84 19.82 12.27
#